data_AF-A0A2D7MHJ0-F1
#
_entry.id   AF-A0A2D7MHJ0-F1
#
_cell.length_a   1.000
_cell.length_b   1.000
_cell.length_c   1.000
_cell.angle_alpha   90.00
_cell.angle_beta   90.00
_cell.angle_gamma   90.00
#
_symmetry.space_group_name_H-M   'P 1'
#
loop_
_entity.id
_entity.type
_entity.pdbx_description
1 polymer ?
#
loop_
_entity_poly.entity_id
_entity_poly.type
_entity_poly.pdbx_seq_one_letter_code
_entity_poly.pdbx_strand_id
1 'polypeptide(L)'
;MVLFLLLTSCGTKPKIDERALLQQKLEAFEFLSIYHHQLHIMIGEEEGDINRAYKEFYDAVINFDNIELLPVKKSIGRIDPNNLNQNDEGVKRLDYLVDYYQSGLSMQIEAIFRGYGHLEILDFKNAMDTYDKIKK
;
A
#
# COMPACT_ATOMS: atom_id res chain seq x y z
N MET A 1 13.23 -44.40 -33.20
CA MET A 1 13.36 -42.93 -33.12
C MET A 1 11.94 -42.39 -33.18
N VAL A 2 11.37 -41.86 -32.11
CA VAL A 2 11.60 -40.49 -31.64
C VAL A 2 11.44 -40.45 -30.11
N LEU A 3 12.50 -39.95 -29.46
CA LEU A 3 12.54 -39.61 -28.04
C LEU A 3 11.84 -38.26 -27.85
N PHE A 4 10.66 -38.24 -27.25
CA PHE A 4 9.97 -36.99 -26.90
C PHE A 4 10.53 -36.47 -25.56
N LEU A 5 11.49 -35.55 -25.66
CA LEU A 5 12.00 -34.74 -24.55
C LEU A 5 10.93 -33.71 -24.16
N LEU A 6 10.07 -34.04 -23.20
CA LEU A 6 9.29 -33.06 -22.45
C LEU A 6 10.17 -32.49 -21.33
N LEU A 7 11.09 -31.61 -21.70
CA LEU A 7 11.75 -30.70 -20.75
C LEU A 7 10.75 -29.60 -20.41
N THR A 8 9.91 -29.83 -19.40
CA THR A 8 9.14 -28.77 -18.76
C THR A 8 10.11 -27.74 -18.22
N SER A 9 10.16 -26.58 -18.87
CA SER A 9 10.83 -25.39 -18.38
C SER A 9 10.24 -25.03 -17.01
N CYS A 10 10.94 -25.41 -15.95
CA CYS A 10 10.76 -24.78 -14.65
C CYS A 10 11.37 -23.39 -14.79
N GLY A 11 10.57 -22.44 -15.28
CA GLY A 11 10.95 -21.03 -15.29
C GLY A 11 11.32 -20.67 -13.86
N THR A 12 12.59 -20.30 -13.62
CA THR A 12 13.06 -19.80 -12.34
C THR A 12 12.22 -18.58 -12.00
N LYS A 13 11.18 -18.73 -11.18
CA LYS A 13 10.49 -17.57 -10.61
C LYS A 13 11.56 -16.80 -9.83
N PRO A 14 11.77 -15.51 -10.10
CA PRO A 14 12.69 -14.73 -9.30
C PRO A 14 12.28 -14.90 -7.84
N LYS A 15 13.23 -15.34 -7.01
CA LYS A 15 13.03 -15.47 -5.57
C LYS A 15 12.64 -14.08 -5.09
N ILE A 16 11.46 -13.95 -4.48
CA ILE A 16 11.01 -12.68 -3.91
C ILE A 16 12.02 -12.32 -2.83
N ASP A 17 12.70 -11.19 -3.01
CA ASP A 17 13.58 -10.62 -1.99
C ASP A 17 12.70 -10.02 -0.89
N GLU A 18 12.76 -10.58 0.31
CA GLU A 18 11.97 -10.12 1.45
C GLU A 18 12.33 -8.68 1.83
N ARG A 19 13.60 -8.27 1.63
CA ARG A 19 14.01 -6.88 1.84
C ARG A 19 13.27 -5.94 0.89
N ALA A 20 13.17 -6.29 -0.39
CA ALA A 20 12.44 -5.51 -1.38
C ALA A 20 10.92 -5.51 -1.11
N LEU A 21 10.37 -6.65 -0.67
CA LEU A 21 8.97 -6.75 -0.23
C LEU A 21 8.69 -5.80 0.95
N LEU A 22 9.56 -5.81 1.97
CA LEU A 22 9.44 -4.95 3.13
C LEU A 22 9.51 -3.47 2.73
N GLN A 23 10.45 -3.10 1.85
CA GLN A 23 10.57 -1.74 1.31
C GLN A 23 9.26 -1.27 0.67
N GLN A 24 8.67 -2.09 -0.21
CA GLN A 24 7.41 -1.75 -0.87
C GLN A 24 6.26 -1.55 0.15
N LYS A 25 6.18 -2.38 1.19
CA LYS A 25 5.16 -2.24 2.23
C LYS A 25 5.33 -0.96 3.06
N LEU A 26 6.57 -0.63 3.44
CA LEU A 26 6.88 0.58 4.19
C LEU A 26 6.55 1.84 3.39
N GLU A 27 6.96 1.89 2.13
CA GLU A 27 6.66 3.01 1.22
C GLU A 27 5.15 3.21 1.04
N ALA A 28 4.39 2.13 0.87
CA ALA A 28 2.94 2.20 0.75
C ALA A 28 2.27 2.64 2.06
N PHE A 29 2.75 2.15 3.20
CA PHE A 29 2.24 2.57 4.52
C PHE A 29 2.51 4.07 4.76
N GLU A 30 3.71 4.53 4.43
CA GLU A 30 4.08 5.95 4.54
C GLU A 30 3.22 6.82 3.62
N PHE A 31 3.03 6.40 2.36
CA PHE A 31 2.14 7.09 1.42
C PHE A 31 0.73 7.26 2.03
N LEU A 32 0.13 6.17 2.52
CA LEU A 32 -1.22 6.23 3.10
C LEU A 32 -1.28 7.12 4.33
N SER A 33 -0.22 7.13 5.15
CA SER A 33 -0.14 7.99 6.33
C SER A 33 -0.08 9.48 5.96
N ILE A 34 0.68 9.84 4.90
CA ILE A 34 0.81 11.22 4.43
C ILE A 34 -0.50 11.74 3.83
N TYR A 35 -1.19 10.90 3.05
CA TYR A 35 -2.38 11.30 2.31
C TYR A 35 -3.71 10.99 3.01
N HIS A 36 -3.67 10.46 4.24
CA HIS A 36 -4.85 10.12 5.02
C HIS A 36 -5.76 11.34 5.25
N HIS A 37 -5.14 12.50 5.51
CA HIS A 37 -5.84 13.76 5.71
C HIS A 37 -6.75 14.15 4.54
N GLN A 38 -6.32 13.92 3.28
CA GLN A 38 -7.16 14.19 2.11
C GLN A 38 -8.44 13.34 2.11
N LEU A 39 -8.39 12.10 2.63
CA LEU A 39 -9.57 11.24 2.73
C LEU A 39 -10.61 11.82 3.69
N HIS A 40 -10.17 12.24 4.88
CA HIS A 40 -11.02 12.87 5.87
C HIS A 40 -11.68 14.17 5.38
N ILE A 41 -10.97 14.99 4.58
CA ILE A 41 -11.59 16.14 3.90
C ILE A 41 -12.69 15.68 2.94
N MET A 42 -12.43 14.65 2.13
CA MET A 42 -13.39 14.18 1.14
C MET A 42 -14.67 13.60 1.76
N ILE A 43 -14.59 12.93 2.91
CA ILE A 43 -15.76 12.42 3.65
C ILE A 43 -16.42 13.46 4.58
N GLY A 44 -15.81 14.64 4.73
CA GLY A 44 -16.35 15.73 5.55
C GLY A 44 -16.09 15.60 7.05
N GLU A 45 -15.14 14.78 7.47
CA GLU A 45 -14.67 14.73 8.86
C GLU A 45 -13.72 15.89 9.20
N GLU A 46 -13.04 16.43 8.18
CA GLU A 46 -12.17 17.59 8.28
C GLU A 46 -12.57 18.70 7.30
N GLU A 47 -12.31 19.95 7.66
CA GLU A 47 -12.62 21.10 6.80
C GLU A 47 -11.67 21.16 5.59
N GLY A 48 -12.22 21.37 4.39
CA GLY A 48 -11.42 21.55 3.18
C GLY A 48 -12.23 21.52 1.89
N ASP A 49 -11.56 21.75 0.77
CA ASP A 49 -12.13 21.63 -0.57
C ASP A 49 -12.04 20.17 -1.04
N ILE A 50 -13.20 19.53 -1.20
CA ILE A 50 -13.32 18.11 -1.58
C ILE A 50 -12.70 17.84 -2.96
N ASN A 51 -12.92 18.74 -3.93
CA ASN A 51 -12.39 18.55 -5.28
C ASN A 51 -10.87 18.64 -5.28
N ARG A 52 -10.33 19.58 -4.51
CA ARG A 52 -8.89 19.73 -4.31
C ARG A 52 -8.30 18.51 -3.61
N ALA A 53 -8.90 18.04 -2.51
CA ALA A 53 -8.44 16.87 -1.78
C ALA A 53 -8.45 15.61 -2.65
N TYR A 54 -9.54 15.39 -3.41
CA TYR A 54 -9.61 14.30 -4.38
C TYR A 54 -8.50 14.38 -5.41
N LYS A 55 -8.31 15.56 -6.02
CA LYS A 55 -7.29 15.74 -7.05
C LYS A 55 -5.88 15.50 -6.49
N GLU A 56 -5.56 16.04 -5.32
CA GLU A 56 -4.28 15.85 -4.65
C GLU A 56 -4.00 14.37 -4.37
N PHE A 57 -4.98 13.65 -3.80
CA PHE A 57 -4.85 12.21 -3.52
C PHE A 57 -4.74 11.39 -4.82
N TYR A 58 -5.61 11.67 -5.80
CA TYR A 58 -5.64 10.98 -7.09
C TYR A 58 -4.32 11.12 -7.84
N ASP A 59 -3.82 12.34 -7.99
CA ASP A 59 -2.57 12.60 -8.68
C ASP A 59 -1.41 11.93 -7.95
N ALA A 60 -1.40 11.95 -6.62
CA ALA A 60 -0.36 11.30 -5.84
C ALA A 60 -0.37 9.77 -6.03
N VAL A 61 -1.53 9.12 -5.87
CA VAL A 61 -1.61 7.65 -5.89
C VAL A 61 -1.38 7.08 -7.29
N ILE A 62 -1.83 7.77 -8.34
CA ILE A 62 -1.64 7.30 -9.72
C ILE A 62 -0.17 7.38 -10.14
N ASN A 63 0.57 8.41 -9.69
CA ASN A 63 1.97 8.61 -10.05
C ASN A 63 2.96 7.87 -9.14
N PHE A 64 2.52 7.32 -8.01
CA PHE A 64 3.39 6.57 -7.11
C PHE A 64 3.57 5.11 -7.57
N ASP A 65 4.78 4.73 -7.98
CA ASP A 65 5.08 3.38 -8.45
C ASP A 65 5.33 2.40 -7.30
N ASN A 66 4.24 1.86 -6.77
CA ASN A 66 4.26 0.83 -5.76
C ASN A 66 3.08 -0.12 -5.94
N ILE A 67 3.35 -1.43 -5.92
CA ILE A 67 2.35 -2.47 -6.20
C ILE A 67 1.35 -2.64 -5.05
N GLU A 68 1.74 -2.34 -3.82
CA GLU A 68 0.86 -2.42 -2.64
C GLU A 68 -0.29 -1.41 -2.75
N LEU A 69 -0.12 -0.30 -3.48
CA LEU A 69 -1.19 0.68 -3.69
C LEU A 69 -2.17 0.28 -4.79
N LEU A 70 -2.03 -0.89 -5.43
CA LEU A 70 -2.95 -1.35 -6.48
C LEU A 70 -4.42 -1.33 -6.04
N PRO A 71 -4.82 -1.83 -4.85
CA PRO A 71 -6.21 -1.77 -4.41
C PRO A 71 -6.72 -0.33 -4.31
N VAL A 72 -5.90 0.60 -3.82
CA VAL A 72 -6.23 2.02 -3.66
C VAL A 72 -6.40 2.68 -5.03
N LYS A 73 -5.46 2.46 -5.96
CA LYS A 73 -5.55 2.90 -7.37
C LYS A 73 -6.84 2.41 -8.02
N LYS A 74 -7.22 1.15 -7.80
CA LYS A 74 -8.46 0.59 -8.34
C LYS A 74 -9.72 1.14 -7.68
N SER A 75 -9.66 1.49 -6.40
CA SER A 75 -10.80 2.07 -5.69
C SER A 75 -11.06 3.51 -6.14
N ILE A 76 -10.04 4.37 -6.13
CA ILE A 76 -10.19 5.78 -6.52
C ILE A 76 -10.56 5.95 -7.99
N GLY A 77 -10.07 5.07 -8.87
CA GLY A 77 -10.40 5.10 -10.29
C GLY A 77 -11.86 4.73 -10.63
N ARG A 78 -12.66 4.33 -9.63
CA ARG A 78 -14.11 4.07 -9.79
C ARG A 78 -14.97 5.28 -9.39
N ILE A 79 -14.39 6.30 -8.76
CA ILE A 79 -15.10 7.50 -8.31
C ILE A 79 -15.26 8.45 -9.50
N ASP A 80 -16.46 9.02 -9.68
CA ASP A 80 -16.71 10.04 -10.71
C ASP A 80 -16.26 11.43 -10.22
N PRO A 81 -15.21 12.02 -10.82
CA PRO A 81 -14.68 13.31 -10.38
C PRO A 81 -15.64 14.48 -10.63
N ASN A 82 -16.67 14.31 -11.47
CA ASN A 82 -17.61 15.40 -11.80
C ASN A 82 -18.77 15.52 -10.81
N ASN A 83 -18.92 14.56 -9.89
CA ASN A 83 -20.05 14.50 -8.96
C ASN A 83 -19.60 14.26 -7.50
N LEU A 84 -18.42 14.78 -7.14
CA LEU A 84 -17.85 14.62 -5.80
C LEU A 84 -18.68 15.37 -4.75
N ASN A 85 -18.99 14.67 -3.67
CA ASN A 85 -19.62 15.23 -2.48
C ASN A 85 -19.34 14.34 -1.25
N GLN A 86 -19.55 14.85 -0.05
CA GLN A 86 -19.25 14.13 1.21
C GLN A 86 -20.07 12.85 1.40
N ASN A 87 -21.20 12.72 0.70
CA ASN A 87 -22.05 11.54 0.74
C ASN A 87 -21.77 10.56 -0.40
N ASP A 88 -20.72 10.79 -1.19
CA ASP A 88 -20.33 9.86 -2.25
C ASP A 88 -19.89 8.52 -1.64
N GLU A 89 -20.63 7.46 -1.99
CA GLU A 89 -20.38 6.10 -1.53
C GLU A 89 -19.01 5.56 -1.97
N GLY A 90 -18.52 5.98 -3.14
CA GLY A 90 -17.20 5.61 -3.64
C GLY A 90 -16.09 6.22 -2.79
N VAL A 91 -16.24 7.49 -2.39
CA VAL A 91 -15.31 8.18 -1.49
C VAL A 91 -15.28 7.50 -0.11
N LYS A 92 -16.45 7.20 0.48
CA LYS A 92 -16.52 6.49 1.77
C LYS A 92 -15.90 5.09 1.71
N ARG A 93 -16.10 4.36 0.61
CA ARG A 93 -15.48 3.04 0.42
C ARG A 93 -13.97 3.12 0.23
N LEU A 94 -13.48 4.19 -0.39
CA LEU A 94 -12.04 4.44 -0.51
C LEU A 94 -11.42 4.68 0.86
N ASP A 95 -12.06 5.52 1.68
CA ASP A 95 -11.67 5.77 3.06
C ASP A 95 -11.60 4.48 3.90
N TYR A 96 -12.69 3.70 3.92
CA TYR A 96 -12.69 2.38 4.58
C TYR A 96 -11.58 1.46 4.06
N LEU A 97 -11.37 1.40 2.74
CA LEU A 97 -10.30 0.60 2.18
C LEU A 97 -8.94 1.04 2.73
N VAL A 98 -8.67 2.34 2.78
CA VAL A 98 -7.37 2.86 3.23
C VAL A 98 -7.15 2.54 4.71
N ASP A 99 -8.16 2.71 5.57
CA ASP A 99 -8.08 2.35 7.00
C ASP A 99 -7.68 0.90 7.24
N TYR A 100 -8.43 -0.02 6.60
CA TYR A 100 -8.18 -1.44 6.73
C TYR A 100 -6.84 -1.84 6.09
N TYR A 101 -6.50 -1.25 4.94
CA TYR A 101 -5.28 -1.60 4.24
C TYR A 101 -4.02 -1.09 4.95
N GLN A 102 -4.05 0.14 5.47
CA GLN A 102 -2.95 0.71 6.26
C GLN A 102 -2.73 -0.10 7.54
N SER A 103 -3.80 -0.49 8.24
CA SER A 103 -3.72 -1.38 9.40
C SER A 103 -3.13 -2.75 9.02
N GLY A 104 -3.57 -3.32 7.91
CA GLY A 104 -3.05 -4.60 7.40
C GLY A 104 -1.57 -4.54 7.00
N LEU A 105 -1.12 -3.44 6.37
CA LEU A 105 0.30 -3.22 6.05
C LEU A 105 1.13 -3.15 7.33
N SER A 106 0.67 -2.40 8.35
CA SER A 106 1.34 -2.32 9.64
C SER A 106 1.57 -3.70 10.25
N MET A 107 0.52 -4.53 10.31
CA MET A 107 0.61 -5.89 10.84
C MET A 107 1.57 -6.78 10.04
N GLN A 108 1.56 -6.68 8.72
CA GLN A 108 2.46 -7.46 7.87
C GLN A 108 3.92 -7.05 8.04
N ILE A 109 4.18 -5.75 8.14
CA ILE A 109 5.50 -5.19 8.41
C ILE A 109 5.98 -5.74 9.76
N GLU A 110 5.23 -5.53 10.84
CA GLU A 110 5.60 -6.01 12.17
C GLU A 110 5.82 -7.52 12.20
N ALA A 111 4.99 -8.31 11.52
CA ALA A 111 5.13 -9.77 11.46
C ALA A 111 6.49 -10.22 10.89
N ILE A 112 7.04 -9.50 9.91
CA ILE A 112 8.40 -9.76 9.39
C ILE A 112 9.42 -9.62 10.52
N PHE A 113 9.38 -8.52 11.27
CA PHE A 113 10.30 -8.28 12.40
C PHE A 113 10.14 -9.31 13.53
N ARG A 114 8.91 -9.70 13.84
CA ARG A 114 8.63 -10.77 14.83
C ARG A 114 9.23 -12.10 14.37
N GLY A 115 9.22 -12.40 13.07
CA GLY A 115 9.86 -13.58 12.48
C GLY A 115 11.38 -13.64 12.71
N TYR A 116 12.03 -12.49 12.87
CA TYR A 116 13.45 -12.36 13.21
C TYR A 116 13.72 -12.16 14.72
N GLY A 117 12.72 -12.32 15.57
CA GLY A 117 12.86 -12.19 17.03
C GLY A 117 12.94 -10.74 17.54
N HIS A 118 12.67 -9.73 16.71
CA HIS A 118 12.52 -8.36 17.17
C HIS A 118 11.13 -8.20 17.81
N LEU A 119 11.06 -8.09 19.15
CA LEU A 119 9.80 -8.04 19.92
C LEU A 119 9.40 -6.64 20.40
N GLU A 120 10.24 -5.64 20.15
CA GLU A 120 9.98 -4.25 20.55
C GLU A 120 8.97 -3.56 19.61
N ILE A 121 8.50 -2.38 20.01
CA ILE A 121 7.67 -1.53 19.14
C ILE A 121 8.54 -1.07 17.98
N LEU A 122 8.07 -1.32 16.75
CA LEU A 122 8.83 -0.98 15.55
C LEU A 122 8.70 0.52 15.26
N ASP A 123 9.83 1.19 15.08
CA ASP A 123 9.87 2.51 14.46
C ASP A 123 9.90 2.35 12.94
N PHE A 124 8.79 2.67 12.28
CA PHE A 124 8.64 2.48 10.84
C PHE A 124 9.62 3.35 10.04
N LYS A 125 10.07 4.49 10.58
CA LYS A 125 11.07 5.35 9.92
C LYS A 125 12.43 4.67 9.82
N ASN A 126 12.76 3.83 10.80
CA ASN A 126 14.05 3.13 10.92
C ASN A 126 13.91 1.62 10.64
N ALA A 127 12.78 1.19 10.08
CA ALA A 127 12.47 -0.22 9.90
C ALA A 127 13.49 -0.92 8.98
N MET A 128 13.87 -0.31 7.85
CA MET A 128 14.84 -0.92 6.94
C MET A 128 16.22 -1.13 7.58
N ASP A 129 16.72 -0.14 8.31
CA ASP A 129 17.98 -0.25 9.04
C ASP A 129 17.93 -1.34 10.12
N THR A 130 16.78 -1.44 10.79
CA THR A 130 16.53 -2.48 11.80
C THR A 130 16.51 -3.85 11.14
N TYR A 131 15.81 -4.01 10.02
CA TYR A 131 15.75 -5.25 9.25
C TYR A 131 17.15 -5.71 8.81
N ASP A 132 17.94 -4.79 8.25
CA ASP A 132 19.30 -5.10 7.79
C ASP A 132 20.25 -5.53 8.93
N LYS A 133 19.99 -5.11 10.17
CA LYS A 133 20.74 -5.56 11.35
C LYS A 133 20.35 -6.96 11.83
N ILE A 134 19.06 -7.29 11.78
CA ILE A 134 18.51 -8.53 12.37
C ILE A 134 18.43 -9.71 11.40
N LYS A 135 18.45 -9.47 10.08
CA LYS A 135 18.34 -10.52 9.05
C LYS A 135 19.53 -11.51 8.98
N LYS A 136 20.48 -11.42 9.90
CA LYS A 136 21.75 -12.17 9.89
C LYS A 136 21.56 -13.65 10.18
#